data_AF-A0A2V7SNE8-F1
#
_entry.id   AF-A0A2V7SNE8-F1
#
_cell.length_a   1.000
_cell.length_b   1.000
_cell.length_c   1.000
_cell.angle_alpha   90.00
_cell.angle_beta   90.00
_cell.angle_gamma   90.00
#
_symmetry.space_group_name_H-M   'P 1'
#
loop_
_entity.id
_entity.type
_entity.pdbx_description
1 polymer ?
#
loop_
_entity_poly.entity_id
_entity_poly.type
_entity_poly.pdbx_seq_one_letter_code
_entity_poly.pdbx_strand_id
1 'polypeptide(L)'
;MGGAVAVIIIKERHMVDAFMRAGATDAAHAVYPGDIAVDLGGVAGRRLVDHAIIREAGDGRYYVDVLGWEALRRMRRRILFVVLLLIALLALFFAGQFPPGARP
;
A
#
# COMPACT_ATOMS: atom_id res chain seq x y z
N MET A 1 -6.94 -13.04 9.05
CA MET A 1 -6.26 -12.67 7.78
C MET A 1 -5.89 -11.18 7.67
N GLY A 2 -6.56 -10.23 8.36
CA GLY A 2 -6.22 -8.80 8.27
C GLY A 2 -4.82 -8.39 8.79
N GLY A 3 -4.27 -9.09 9.79
CA GLY A 3 -2.95 -8.77 10.35
C GLY A 3 -1.80 -8.93 9.35
N ALA A 4 -1.84 -9.97 8.50
CA ALA A 4 -0.79 -10.20 7.49
C ALA A 4 -0.77 -9.08 6.43
N VAL A 5 -1.94 -8.55 6.06
CA VAL A 5 -2.05 -7.44 5.10
C VAL A 5 -1.46 -6.15 5.67
N ALA A 6 -1.71 -5.86 6.95
CA ALA A 6 -1.13 -4.68 7.61
C ALA A 6 0.40 -4.74 7.65
N VAL A 7 0.98 -5.91 7.94
CA VAL A 7 2.44 -6.11 7.94
C VAL A 7 3.04 -5.88 6.55
N ILE A 8 2.39 -6.37 5.49
CA ILE A 8 2.86 -6.16 4.11
C ILE A 8 2.85 -4.65 3.78
N ILE A 9 1.79 -3.92 4.13
CA ILE A 9 1.69 -2.48 3.85
C ILE A 9 2.78 -1.69 4.59
N ILE A 10 3.08 -2.05 5.85
CA ILE A 10 4.16 -1.41 6.62
C ILE A 10 5.52 -1.69 5.96
N LYS A 11 5.77 -2.93 5.52
CA LYS A 11 6.99 -3.28 4.81
C LYS A 11 7.12 -2.53 3.48
N GLU A 12 6.05 -2.44 2.68
CA GLU A 12 6.03 -1.67 1.44
C GLU A 12 6.46 -0.21 1.70
N ARG A 13 5.88 0.41 2.73
CA ARG A 13 6.23 1.77 3.13
C ARG A 13 7.69 1.91 3.54
N HIS A 14 8.21 1.00 4.36
CA HIS A 14 9.62 1.05 4.80
C HIS A 14 10.60 0.92 3.63
N MET A 15 10.30 0.06 2.65
CA MET A 15 11.12 -0.09 1.45
C MET A 15 11.13 1.20 0.63
N VAL A 16 9.94 1.76 0.35
CA VAL A 16 9.82 3.03 -0.39
C VAL A 16 10.50 4.18 0.34
N ASP A 17 10.33 4.28 1.65
CA ASP A 17 10.99 5.30 2.49
C ASP A 17 12.53 5.16 2.43
N ALA A 18 13.07 3.94 2.36
CA ALA A 18 14.52 3.71 2.21
C ALA A 18 15.05 4.19 0.85
N PHE A 19 14.36 3.87 -0.25
CA PHE A 19 14.72 4.37 -1.58
C PHE A 19 14.62 5.91 -1.65
N MET A 20 13.56 6.50 -1.10
CA MET A 20 13.41 7.97 -1.06
C MET A 20 14.51 8.64 -0.24
N ARG A 21 14.91 8.05 0.91
CA ARG A 21 16.04 8.56 1.71
C ARG A 21 17.38 8.49 0.98
N ALA A 22 17.55 7.50 0.12
CA ALA A 22 18.72 7.36 -0.74
C ALA A 22 18.67 8.26 -1.98
N GLY A 23 17.59 9.02 -2.20
CA GLY A 23 17.42 9.89 -3.36
C GLY A 23 17.07 9.14 -4.65
N ALA A 24 16.77 7.84 -4.57
CA ALA A 24 16.46 6.99 -5.71
C ALA A 24 15.00 7.17 -6.16
N THR A 25 14.67 8.38 -6.60
CA THR A 25 13.32 8.78 -7.04
C THR A 25 13.18 8.95 -8.56
N ASP A 26 14.26 8.75 -9.29
CA ASP A 26 14.30 8.75 -10.74
C ASP A 26 15.40 7.80 -11.25
N ALA A 27 15.39 7.53 -12.55
CA ALA A 27 16.31 6.57 -13.15
C ALA A 27 17.79 7.00 -13.07
N ALA A 28 18.10 8.30 -13.04
CA ALA A 28 19.47 8.79 -12.98
C ALA A 28 20.08 8.56 -11.58
N HIS A 29 19.24 8.54 -10.55
CA HIS A 29 19.64 8.28 -9.16
C HIS A 29 19.32 6.85 -8.71
N ALA A 30 19.13 5.91 -9.64
CA ALA A 30 18.81 4.52 -9.29
C ALA A 30 19.96 3.85 -8.51
N VAL A 31 19.58 3.08 -7.48
CA VAL A 31 20.52 2.43 -6.55
C VAL A 31 20.30 0.93 -6.49
N TYR A 32 21.31 0.19 -6.02
CA TYR A 32 21.13 -1.22 -5.71
C TYR A 32 20.33 -1.36 -4.41
N PRO A 33 19.30 -2.23 -4.37
CA PRO A 33 18.52 -2.46 -3.16
C PRO A 33 19.38 -2.92 -1.98
N GLY A 34 20.41 -3.72 -2.25
CA GLY A 34 21.36 -4.20 -1.24
C GLY A 34 22.14 -3.07 -0.56
N ASP A 35 22.48 -1.99 -1.27
CA ASP A 35 23.24 -0.85 -0.73
C ASP A 35 22.42 -0.05 0.30
N ILE A 36 21.09 -0.12 0.21
CA ILE A 36 20.16 0.54 1.12
C ILE A 36 19.49 -0.44 2.10
N ALA A 37 20.04 -1.66 2.22
CA ALA A 37 19.51 -2.74 3.06
C ALA A 37 18.05 -3.11 2.79
N VAL A 38 17.61 -3.00 1.53
CA VAL A 38 16.27 -3.39 1.07
C VAL A 38 16.33 -4.72 0.34
N ASP A 39 15.49 -5.66 0.78
CA ASP A 39 15.27 -6.94 0.09
C ASP A 39 13.98 -6.91 -0.73
N LEU A 40 14.10 -7.02 -2.05
CA LEU A 40 12.96 -7.09 -2.99
C LEU A 40 12.40 -8.50 -3.18
N GLY A 41 13.07 -9.55 -2.67
CA GLY A 41 12.68 -10.95 -2.87
C GLY A 41 11.36 -11.35 -2.20
N GLY A 42 10.95 -10.62 -1.15
CA GLY A 42 9.71 -10.87 -0.42
C GLY A 42 8.44 -10.41 -1.14
N VAL A 43 7.28 -10.80 -0.61
CA VAL A 43 5.94 -10.46 -1.14
C VAL A 43 5.73 -8.95 -1.31
N ALA A 44 6.24 -8.14 -0.36
CA ALA A 44 6.13 -6.68 -0.42
C ALA A 44 6.96 -6.07 -1.57
N GLY A 45 8.21 -6.53 -1.75
CA GLY A 45 9.08 -6.09 -2.84
C GLY A 45 8.49 -6.45 -4.20
N ARG A 46 8.04 -7.71 -4.36
CA ARG A 46 7.36 -8.16 -5.58
C ARG A 46 6.15 -7.30 -5.92
N ARG A 47 5.28 -7.00 -4.94
CA ARG A 47 4.13 -6.11 -5.16
C ARG A 47 4.52 -4.71 -5.61
N LEU A 48 5.58 -4.13 -5.06
CA LEU A 48 6.03 -2.79 -5.46
C LEU A 48 6.54 -2.78 -6.89
N VAL A 49 7.22 -3.85 -7.33
CA VAL A 49 7.65 -4.03 -8.72
C VAL A 49 6.45 -4.26 -9.64
N ASP A 50 5.52 -5.14 -9.26
CA ASP A 50 4.31 -5.45 -10.05
C ASP A 50 3.43 -4.22 -10.30
N HIS A 51 3.33 -3.32 -9.31
CA HIS A 51 2.58 -2.06 -9.43
C HIS A 51 3.40 -0.92 -10.05
N ALA A 52 4.60 -1.21 -10.57
CA ALA A 52 5.55 -0.23 -11.10
C ALA A 52 5.89 0.93 -10.14
N ILE A 53 5.78 0.70 -8.83
CA ILE A 53 6.19 1.66 -7.79
C ILE A 53 7.71 1.67 -7.66
N ILE A 54 8.32 0.49 -7.65
CA ILE A 54 9.77 0.32 -7.74
C ILE A 54 10.05 -0.15 -9.16
N ARG A 55 10.82 0.64 -9.91
CA ARG A 55 11.09 0.39 -11.33
C ARG A 55 12.59 0.11 -11.50
N GLU A 56 12.89 -0.85 -12.35
CA GLU A 56 14.27 -1.17 -12.70
C GLU A 56 14.77 -0.11 -13.70
N ALA A 57 15.94 0.47 -13.42
CA ALA A 57 16.64 1.40 -14.32
C ALA A 57 17.68 0.69 -15.22
N GLY A 58 17.84 -0.62 -15.05
CA GLY A 58 18.89 -1.43 -15.66
C GLY A 58 20.02 -1.75 -14.70
N ASP A 59 20.85 -2.73 -15.06
CA ASP A 59 22.04 -3.15 -14.31
C ASP A 59 21.76 -3.56 -12.85
N GLY A 60 20.53 -4.01 -12.55
CA GLY A 60 20.11 -4.38 -11.19
C GLY A 60 19.83 -3.20 -10.25
N ARG A 61 19.79 -1.97 -10.79
CA ARG A 61 19.47 -0.75 -10.04
C ARG A 61 17.99 -0.42 -10.13
N TYR A 62 17.45 0.11 -9.04
CA TYR A 62 16.04 0.43 -8.90
C TYR A 62 15.83 1.86 -8.41
N TYR A 63 14.71 2.43 -8.79
CA TYR A 63 14.23 3.72 -8.32
C TYR A 63 12.74 3.66 -8.01
N VAL A 64 12.26 4.60 -7.21
CA VAL A 64 10.85 4.74 -6.85
C VAL A 64 10.16 5.73 -7.78
N ASP A 65 9.04 5.31 -8.37
CA ASP A 65 8.07 6.21 -8.99
C ASP A 65 7.21 6.87 -7.90
N VAL A 66 7.59 8.10 -7.56
CA VAL A 66 6.93 8.90 -6.52
C VAL A 66 5.46 9.18 -6.88
N LEU A 67 5.18 9.44 -8.16
CA LEU A 67 3.82 9.74 -8.62
C LEU A 67 2.92 8.50 -8.51
N GLY A 68 3.44 7.35 -8.92
CA GLY A 68 2.77 6.06 -8.76
C GLY A 68 2.47 5.75 -7.29
N TRP A 69 3.45 5.98 -6.40
CA TRP A 69 3.29 5.76 -4.95
C TRP A 69 2.21 6.64 -4.32
N GLU A 70 2.20 7.92 -4.66
CA GLU A 70 1.17 8.84 -4.18
C GLU A 70 -0.23 8.51 -4.70
N ALA A 71 -0.33 8.11 -5.97
CA ALA A 71 -1.59 7.70 -6.59
C ALA A 71 -2.15 6.47 -5.87
N LEU A 72 -1.31 5.46 -5.63
CA LEU A 72 -1.70 4.25 -4.90
C LEU A 72 -2.16 4.57 -3.47
N ARG A 73 -1.45 5.47 -2.77
CA ARG A 73 -1.81 5.88 -1.40
C ARG A 73 -3.11 6.69 -1.35
N ARG A 74 -3.43 7.46 -2.40
CA ARG A 74 -4.72 8.13 -2.55
C ARG A 74 -5.85 7.12 -2.82
N MET A 75 -5.63 6.18 -3.73
CA MET A 75 -6.58 5.11 -4.06
C MET A 75 -6.93 4.28 -2.81
N ARG A 76 -5.92 3.80 -2.06
CA ARG A 76 -6.11 3.01 -0.83
C ARG A 76 -6.90 3.78 0.23
N ARG A 77 -6.62 5.08 0.42
CA ARG A 77 -7.40 5.93 1.34
C ARG A 77 -8.85 6.05 0.90
N ARG A 78 -9.10 6.29 -0.39
CA ARG A 78 -10.47 6.35 -0.94
C ARG A 78 -11.23 5.04 -0.70
N ILE A 79 -10.60 3.90 -0.99
CA ILE A 79 -11.21 2.59 -0.74
C ILE A 79 -11.56 2.41 0.73
N LEU A 80 -10.66 2.79 1.65
CA LEU A 80 -10.93 2.69 3.09
C LEU A 80 -12.14 3.54 3.50
N PHE A 81 -12.25 4.78 3.00
CA PHE A 81 -13.42 5.62 3.24
C PHE A 81 -14.71 5.02 2.68
N VAL A 82 -14.66 4.48 1.45
CA VAL A 82 -15.83 3.83 0.83
C VAL A 82 -16.26 2.60 1.64
N VAL A 83 -15.32 1.78 2.09
CA VAL A 83 -15.61 0.60 2.93
C VAL A 83 -16.22 1.01 4.26
N LEU A 84 -15.65 2.02 4.94
CA LEU A 84 -16.21 2.54 6.19
C LEU A 84 -17.62 3.11 6.00
N LEU A 85 -17.84 3.85 4.91
CA LEU A 85 -19.16 4.38 4.56
C LEU A 85 -20.18 3.26 4.34
N LEU A 86 -19.81 2.22 3.57
CA LEU A 86 -20.67 1.05 3.35
C LEU A 86 -21.02 0.33 4.65
N ILE A 87 -20.03 0.13 5.54
CA ILE A 87 -20.26 -0.47 6.87
C ILE A 87 -21.21 0.41 7.68
N ALA A 88 -21.05 1.73 7.67
CA ALA A 88 -21.93 2.65 8.38
C ALA A 88 -23.37 2.61 7.85
N LEU A 89 -23.55 2.56 6.53
CA LEU A 89 -24.87 2.43 5.90
C LEU A 89 -25.53 1.09 6.22
N LEU A 90 -24.78 0.00 6.18
CA LEU A 90 -25.25 -1.32 6.60
C LEU A 90 -25.66 -1.33 8.08
N ALA A 91 -24.84 -0.75 8.96
CA ALA A 91 -25.16 -0.64 10.37
C ALA A 91 -26.45 0.17 10.60
N LEU A 92 -26.63 1.28 9.89
CA LEU A 92 -27.83 2.10 9.96
C LEU A 92 -29.07 1.34 9.45
N PHE A 93 -28.94 0.62 8.34
CA PHE A 93 -29.99 -0.21 7.77
C PHE A 93 -30.46 -1.28 8.76
N PHE A 94 -29.52 -2.02 9.35
CA PHE A 94 -29.84 -3.02 10.38
C PHE A 94 -30.39 -2.39 11.67
N ALA A 95 -29.87 -1.24 12.09
CA ALA A 95 -30.38 -0.51 13.25
C ALA A 95 -31.80 0.03 13.03
N GLY A 96 -32.18 0.36 11.80
CA GLY A 96 -33.54 0.76 11.41
C GLY A 96 -34.52 -0.39 11.22
N GLN A 97 -34.05 -1.64 11.09
CA GLN A 97 -34.87 -2.83 10.83
C GLN A 97 -35.39 -3.53 12.10
N PHE A 98 -34.84 -3.25 13.28
CA PHE A 98 -35.30 -3.85 14.55
C PHE A 98 -35.77 -2.78 15.55
N PRO A 99 -37.07 -2.46 15.60
CA PRO A 99 -37.63 -1.92 16.83
C PRO A 99 -37.42 -2.95 17.96
N PRO A 100 -36.95 -2.54 19.15
CA PRO A 100 -36.87 -3.42 20.32
C PRO A 100 -38.29 -3.78 20.77
N GLY A 101 -38.91 -4.80 20.16
CA GLY A 101 -40.29 -5.15 20.48
C GLY A 101 -40.94 -6.33 19.77
N ALA A 102 -40.34 -6.90 18.71
CA ALA A 102 -40.95 -8.05 18.03
C ALA A 102 -40.08 -9.30 18.19
N ARG A 103 -40.38 -10.10 19.21
CA ARG A 103 -40.07 -11.53 19.25
C ARG A 103 -41.42 -12.25 19.39
N PRO A 104 -41.69 -13.32 18.62
CA PRO A 104 -42.90 -14.12 18.78
C PRO A 104 -42.93 -14.82 20.15
#